data_AF-A0A402BVI2-F1
#
_entry.id   AF-A0A402BVI2-F1
#
_cell.length_a   1.000
_cell.length_b   1.000
_cell.length_c   1.000
_cell.angle_alpha   90.00
_cell.angle_beta   90.00
_cell.angle_gamma   90.00
#
_symmetry.space_group_name_H-M   'P 1'
#
loop_
_entity.id
_entity.type
_entity.pdbx_description
1 polymer ?
#
loop_
_entity_poly.entity_id
_entity_poly.type
_entity_poly.pdbx_seq_one_letter_code
_entity_poly.pdbx_strand_id
1 'polypeptide(L)'
;MAGKKGMKHYSEAIKQQAVRMHLEDGLTLNEVMIQLGITSKSQLKVWCRRHRNRDKPGVQPKPKGRPRKRPRSEQEQIKYELKQLRMENELLRNFLCEAGRS
;
A
#
# COMPACT_ATOMS: atom_id res chain seq x y z
N MET A 1 15.44 -4.76 -5.64
CA MET A 1 16.26 -3.54 -5.87
C MET A 1 16.57 -2.90 -4.54
N ALA A 2 17.76 -3.18 -3.99
CA ALA A 2 18.29 -2.42 -2.85
C ALA A 2 18.57 -0.98 -3.31
N GLY A 3 18.44 0.01 -2.41
CA GLY A 3 18.75 1.40 -2.73
C GLY A 3 20.17 1.58 -3.27
N LYS A 4 20.41 2.65 -4.04
CA LYS A 4 21.76 2.96 -4.57
C LYS A 4 22.74 3.13 -3.40
N LYS A 5 23.91 2.48 -3.45
CA LYS A 5 24.97 2.61 -2.44
C LYS A 5 25.28 4.10 -2.21
N GLY A 6 25.28 4.53 -0.94
CA GLY A 6 25.49 5.94 -0.56
C GLY A 6 24.23 6.80 -0.46
N MET A 7 23.03 6.24 -0.63
CA MET A 7 21.78 6.98 -0.42
C MET A 7 21.62 7.36 1.06
N LYS A 8 21.47 8.66 1.34
CA LYS A 8 21.17 9.14 2.69
C LYS A 8 19.81 8.62 3.14
N HIS A 9 19.77 7.99 4.31
CA HIS A 9 18.55 7.55 4.96
C HIS A 9 18.14 8.59 6.00
N TYR A 10 16.92 9.10 5.90
CA TYR A 10 16.33 10.02 6.87
C TYR A 10 15.37 9.25 7.78
N SER A 11 15.43 9.51 9.08
CA SER A 11 14.48 8.97 10.06
C SER A 11 13.06 9.48 9.77
N GLU A 12 12.05 8.77 10.27
CA GLU A 12 10.65 9.18 10.04
C GLU A 12 10.34 10.54 10.66
N ALA A 13 10.92 10.84 11.83
CA ALA A 13 10.82 12.14 12.49
C ALA A 13 11.29 13.29 11.59
N ILE A 14 12.44 13.15 10.91
CA ILE A 14 12.94 14.17 9.98
C ILE A 14 11.98 14.37 8.81
N LYS A 15 11.39 13.29 8.28
CA LYS A 15 10.43 13.39 7.17
C LYS A 15 9.16 14.12 7.59
N GLN A 16 8.65 13.84 8.79
CA GLN A 16 7.47 14.51 9.34
C GLN A 16 7.76 15.99 9.58
N GLN A 17 8.90 16.32 10.20
CA GLN A 17 9.32 17.70 10.43
C GLN A 17 9.44 18.47 9.10
N ALA A 18 10.03 17.87 8.08
CA ALA A 18 10.20 18.49 6.76
C ALA A 18 8.85 18.81 6.09
N VAL A 19 7.87 17.91 6.22
CA VAL A 19 6.53 18.13 5.68
C VAL A 19 5.80 19.21 6.47
N ARG A 20 5.93 19.20 7.80
CA ARG A 20 5.34 20.22 8.68
C ARG A 20 5.85 21.62 8.36
N MET A 21 7.18 21.78 8.26
CA MET A 21 7.80 23.05 7.89
C MET A 21 7.30 23.61 6.55
N HIS A 22 7.02 22.75 5.58
CA HIS A 22 6.51 23.20 4.29
C HIS A 22 5.01 23.51 4.29
N LEU A 23 4.20 22.69 4.98
CA LEU A 23 2.74 22.79 4.94
C LEU A 23 2.16 23.74 5.99
N GLU A 24 2.75 23.80 7.19
CA GLU A 24 2.29 24.63 8.30
C GLU A 24 3.06 25.95 8.34
N ASP A 25 4.40 25.91 8.30
CA ASP A 25 5.23 27.13 8.42
C ASP A 25 5.37 27.87 7.07
N GLY A 26 4.83 27.31 5.98
CA GLY A 26 4.84 27.94 4.65
C GLY A 26 6.22 28.05 4.00
N LEU A 27 7.25 27.40 4.56
CA LEU A 27 8.62 27.47 4.06
C LEU A 27 8.71 26.84 2.66
N THR A 28 9.59 27.40 1.82
CA THR A 28 9.86 26.82 0.51
C THR A 28 10.61 25.49 0.66
N LEU A 29 10.47 24.62 -0.35
CA LEU A 29 11.20 23.34 -0.38
C LEU A 29 12.72 23.52 -0.25
N ASN A 30 13.26 24.65 -0.73
CA ASN A 30 14.69 24.92 -0.67
C ASN A 30 15.12 25.30 0.75
N GLU A 31 14.35 26.14 1.45
CA GLU A 31 14.64 26.51 2.84
C GLU A 31 14.57 25.28 3.75
N VAL A 32 13.55 24.44 3.59
CA VAL A 32 13.42 23.17 4.33
C VAL A 32 14.62 22.26 4.08
N MET A 33 15.12 22.21 2.84
CA MET A 33 16.31 21.41 2.51
C MET A 33 17.57 21.92 3.22
N ILE A 34 17.75 23.24 3.28
CA ILE A 34 18.89 23.87 3.97
C ILE A 34 18.80 23.59 5.47
N GLN A 35 17.63 23.83 6.08
CA GLN A 35 17.40 23.65 7.52
C GLN A 35 17.61 22.21 7.98
N LEU A 36 17.15 21.22 7.21
CA LEU A 36 17.20 19.80 7.59
C LEU A 36 18.34 19.01 6.94
N GLY A 37 19.22 19.67 6.17
CA GLY A 37 20.32 19.00 5.45
C GLY A 37 19.84 17.95 4.44
N ILE A 38 18.66 18.18 3.84
CA ILE A 38 18.08 17.27 2.85
C ILE A 38 18.70 17.57 1.49
N THR A 39 19.33 16.58 0.87
CA THR A 39 20.04 16.78 -0.41
C THR A 39 19.12 16.73 -1.63
N SER A 40 17.95 16.10 -1.51
CA SER A 40 17.06 15.83 -2.66
C SER A 40 15.72 16.52 -2.54
N LYS A 41 15.49 17.51 -3.40
CA LYS A 41 14.19 18.20 -3.54
C LYS A 41 13.07 17.25 -3.98
N SER A 42 13.38 16.26 -4.83
CA SER A 42 12.38 15.30 -5.31
C SER A 42 11.90 14.37 -4.18
N GLN A 43 12.78 13.98 -3.26
CA GLN A 43 12.38 13.22 -2.07
C GLN A 43 11.40 14.02 -1.20
N LEU A 44 11.69 15.29 -0.95
CA LEU A 44 10.83 16.16 -0.15
C LEU A 44 9.44 16.34 -0.79
N LYS A 45 9.37 16.54 -2.11
CA LYS A 45 8.10 16.57 -2.86
C LYS A 45 7.30 15.27 -2.69
N VAL A 46 7.96 14.11 -2.73
CA VAL A 46 7.31 12.81 -2.53
C VAL A 46 6.76 12.68 -1.10
N TRP A 47 7.48 13.16 -0.09
CA TRP A 47 6.99 13.13 1.30
C TRP A 47 5.74 13.99 1.47
N CYS A 48 5.75 15.23 0.95
CA CYS A 48 4.59 16.12 1.00
C CYS A 48 3.37 15.51 0.28
N ARG A 49 3.58 14.90 -0.90
CA ARG A 49 2.51 14.21 -1.64
C ARG A 49 1.95 13.01 -0.86
N ARG A 50 2.81 12.22 -0.21
CA ARG A 50 2.39 11.06 0.59
C ARG A 50 1.58 11.49 1.81
N HIS A 51 1.97 12.58 2.46
CA HIS A 51 1.23 13.15 3.59
C HIS A 51 -0.18 13.55 3.16
N ARG A 52 -0.32 14.40 2.15
CA ARG A 52 -1.63 14.81 1.60
C ARG A 52 -2.54 13.66 1.16
N ASN A 53 -1.96 12.53 0.74
CA ASN A 53 -2.71 11.34 0.36
C ASN A 53 -3.11 10.47 1.56
N ARG A 54 -2.36 10.50 2.67
CA ARG A 54 -2.77 9.84 3.93
C ARG A 54 -3.95 10.55 4.56
N ASP A 55 -4.02 11.87 4.43
CA ASP A 55 -5.08 12.69 5.02
C ASP A 55 -6.42 12.58 4.26
N LYS A 56 -6.47 11.83 3.15
CA LYS A 56 -7.71 11.59 2.40
C LYS A 56 -8.51 10.44 3.04
N PRO A 57 -9.67 10.72 3.66
CA PRO A 57 -10.52 9.68 4.23
C PRO A 57 -10.97 8.71 3.12
N GLY A 58 -10.92 7.41 3.40
CA GLY A 58 -11.38 6.35 2.49
C GLY A 58 -10.33 5.76 1.54
N VAL A 59 -9.09 6.28 1.50
CA VAL A 59 -8.02 5.71 0.65
C VAL A 59 -7.09 4.83 1.48
N GLN A 60 -7.49 3.58 1.71
CA GLN A 60 -6.57 2.55 2.20
C GLN A 60 -5.45 2.35 1.16
N PRO A 61 -4.16 2.45 1.54
CA PRO A 61 -3.08 2.23 0.59
C PRO A 61 -3.15 0.79 0.07
N LYS A 62 -3.32 0.63 -1.25
CA LYS A 62 -3.32 -0.69 -1.88
C LYS A 62 -2.02 -1.43 -1.51
N PRO A 63 -2.09 -2.72 -1.15
CA PRO A 63 -0.90 -3.51 -0.87
C PRO A 63 0.04 -3.47 -2.07
N LYS A 64 1.34 -3.27 -1.80
CA LYS A 64 2.35 -3.16 -2.84
C LYS A 64 2.54 -4.50 -3.55
N GLY A 65 2.43 -4.51 -4.87
CA GLY A 65 2.73 -5.67 -5.72
C GLY A 65 1.50 -6.48 -6.12
N ARG A 66 1.74 -7.67 -6.71
CA ARG A 66 0.67 -8.58 -7.12
C ARG A 66 -0.06 -9.12 -5.88
N PRO A 67 -1.40 -9.24 -5.91
CA PRO A 67 -2.14 -9.93 -4.87
C PRO A 67 -1.55 -11.32 -4.61
N ARG A 68 -1.45 -11.70 -3.34
CA ARG A 68 -0.94 -13.02 -2.95
C ARG A 68 -1.94 -14.10 -3.36
N LYS A 69 -1.42 -15.28 -3.69
CA LYS A 69 -2.24 -16.47 -3.98
C LYS A 69 -2.79 -17.14 -2.71
N ARG A 70 -2.06 -17.04 -1.59
CA ARG A 70 -2.42 -17.69 -0.33
C ARG A 70 -2.89 -16.68 0.72
N PRO A 71 -3.93 -17.03 1.49
CA PRO A 71 -4.44 -16.20 2.59
C PRO A 71 -3.41 -16.06 3.71
N ARG A 72 -3.44 -14.92 4.41
CA ARG A 72 -2.52 -14.61 5.53
C ARG A 72 -3.13 -14.91 6.89
N SER A 73 -4.43 -14.71 7.03
CA SER A 73 -5.17 -14.91 8.29
C SER A 73 -6.11 -16.11 8.21
N GLU A 74 -6.49 -16.65 9.36
CA GLU A 74 -7.50 -17.72 9.45
C GLU A 74 -8.83 -17.30 8.81
N GLN A 75 -9.26 -16.06 9.03
CA GLN A 75 -10.46 -15.52 8.39
C GLN A 75 -10.37 -15.52 6.85
N GLU A 76 -9.20 -15.19 6.30
CA GLU A 76 -8.96 -15.26 4.86
C GLU A 76 -8.91 -16.71 4.36
N GLN A 77 -8.38 -17.64 5.15
CA GLN A 77 -8.35 -19.08 4.85
C GLN A 77 -9.77 -19.64 4.75
N ILE A 78 -10.59 -19.39 5.77
CA ILE A 78 -11.99 -19.82 5.80
C ILE A 78 -12.75 -19.29 4.57
N LYS A 79 -12.58 -18.01 4.24
CA LYS A 79 -13.22 -17.42 3.04
C LYS A 79 -12.75 -18.07 1.74
N TYR A 80 -11.47 -18.40 1.65
CA TYR A 80 -10.89 -19.07 0.49
C TYR A 80 -11.46 -20.49 0.33
N GLU A 81 -11.47 -21.27 1.40
CA GLU A 81 -12.03 -22.63 1.43
C GLU A 81 -13.52 -22.64 1.10
N LEU A 82 -14.29 -21.73 1.71
CA LEU A 82 -15.72 -21.58 1.45
C LEU A 82 -15.97 -21.30 -0.04
N LYS A 83 -15.14 -20.47 -0.68
CA LYS A 83 -15.24 -20.22 -2.12
C LYS A 83 -14.95 -21.48 -2.95
N GLN A 84 -13.92 -22.25 -2.60
CA GLN A 84 -13.59 -23.50 -3.30
C GLN A 84 -14.72 -24.52 -3.17
N LEU A 85 -15.23 -24.74 -1.96
CA LEU A 85 -16.31 -25.68 -1.68
C LEU A 85 -17.62 -25.28 -2.37
N ARG A 86 -17.91 -23.98 -2.49
CA ARG A 86 -19.08 -23.50 -3.26
C ARG A 86 -18.96 -23.83 -4.73
N MET A 87 -17.79 -23.60 -5.31
CA MET A 87 -17.51 -23.91 -6.72
C MET A 87 -17.58 -25.42 -6.98
N GLU A 88 -17.00 -26.23 -6.11
CA GLU A 88 -17.07 -27.69 -6.20
C GLU A 88 -18.52 -28.18 -6.11
N ASN A 89 -19.30 -27.68 -5.16
CA ASN A 89 -20.73 -28.00 -5.06
C ASN A 89 -21.52 -27.60 -6.31
N GLU A 90 -21.22 -26.43 -6.89
CA GLU A 90 -21.85 -25.98 -8.13
C GLU A 90 -21.54 -26.93 -9.28
N LEU A 91 -20.27 -27.32 -9.44
CA LEU A 91 -19.85 -28.29 -10.45
C LEU A 91 -20.52 -29.65 -10.26
N LEU A 92 -20.58 -30.16 -9.02
CA LEU A 92 -21.21 -31.44 -8.70
C LEU A 92 -22.73 -31.40 -8.97
N ARG A 93 -23.40 -30.30 -8.60
CA ARG A 93 -24.82 -30.11 -8.90
C ARG A 93 -25.11 -30.08 -10.39
N ASN A 94 -24.27 -29.37 -11.16
CA ASN A 94 -24.38 -29.34 -12.61
C ASN A 94 -24.18 -30.73 -13.20
N PHE A 95 -23.16 -31.46 -12.75
CA PHE A 95 -22.90 -32.83 -13.19
C PHE A 95 -24.08 -33.77 -12.91
N LEU A 96 -24.65 -33.74 -11.70
CA LEU A 96 -25.83 -34.55 -11.37
C LEU A 96 -27.06 -34.15 -12.17
N CYS A 97 -27.24 -32.85 -12.45
CA CYS A 97 -28.34 -32.36 -13.28
C CYS A 97 -28.21 -32.83 -14.74
N GLU A 98 -26.99 -32.90 -15.27
CA GLU A 98 -26.72 -33.45 -16.60
C GLU A 98 -26.86 -34.98 -16.64
N ALA A 99 -26.36 -35.69 -15.62
CA ALA A 99 -26.46 -37.14 -15.52
C ALA A 99 -27.90 -37.65 -15.30
N GLY A 100 -28.78 -36.85 -14.71
CA GLY A 100 -30.20 -37.17 -14.51
C GLY A 100 -31.13 -36.76 -15.66
N ARG A 101 -30.60 -36.22 -16.77
CA ARG A 101 -31.36 -35.81 -17.97
C ARG A 101 -31.46 -36.91 -19.05
N SER A 102 -31.01 -38.12 -18.75
CA SER A 102 -31.15 -39.32 -19.60
C SER A 102 -32.31 -40.21 -19.17
#